data_AF-A0A4P6Q4D2-F1
#
_entry.id   AF-A0A4P6Q4D2-F1
#
_cell.length_a   1.000
_cell.length_b   1.000
_cell.length_c   1.000
_cell.angle_alpha   90.00
_cell.angle_beta   90.00
_cell.angle_gamma   90.00
#
_symmetry.space_group_name_H-M   'P 1'
#
loop_
_entity.id
_entity.type
_entity.pdbx_description
1 polymer ?
#
loop_
_entity_poly.entity_id
_entity_poly.type
_entity_poly.pdbx_seq_one_letter_code
_entity_poly.pdbx_strand_id
1 'polypeptide(L)'
;MSTGPRETQSRPDPGTVTPDSEQERRGSPDAVAYAPQRPAPRKVHYRKSERTRLEFLDAAETALAAVPLNELTVERVCERAGKSRSTYYRHFDDLPAVIRELIRTRHAVFIAEIEPKAGEHLEDFLRRGIDLLHRSWQQHPQVWLTALDLHVLGDEGSRMQAEWTHMLLEKTPRIAALARNTHYKLASRPPDRLEGRIGNWLLGTYFVFATLYRSPGRETVTAQVDDQTDLGILACGFEPGRVSARERARLAFLDAADALAADVPSGELTVAEICRHARKSTTTFHRCFPGGLRELRGVLDAVPADAPAPAARR
;
A
#
# COMPACT_ATOMS: atom_id res chain seq x y z
N MET A 1 -9.49 -58.98 -15.46
CA MET A 1 -9.98 -57.60 -15.73
C MET A 1 -9.25 -57.09 -16.94
N SER A 2 -9.99 -56.91 -18.03
CA SER A 2 -9.49 -56.86 -19.41
C SER A 2 -9.13 -55.43 -19.81
N THR A 3 -7.92 -55.26 -20.32
CA THR A 3 -7.45 -54.10 -21.10
C THR A 3 -8.12 -54.08 -22.48
N GLY A 4 -8.55 -52.92 -22.94
CA GLY A 4 -9.02 -52.69 -24.31
C GLY A 4 -8.74 -51.26 -24.75
N PRO A 5 -7.95 -51.05 -25.83
CA PRO A 5 -7.71 -49.73 -26.42
C PRO A 5 -8.69 -49.47 -27.58
N ARG A 6 -8.97 -48.21 -27.90
CA ARG A 6 -9.68 -47.84 -29.14
C ARG A 6 -8.91 -46.81 -29.97
N GLU A 7 -8.56 -47.33 -31.13
CA GLU A 7 -8.07 -46.80 -32.40
C GLU A 7 -8.75 -45.53 -32.95
N THR A 8 -7.87 -44.63 -33.45
CA THR A 8 -7.83 -43.92 -34.76
C THR A 8 -9.09 -43.46 -35.52
N GLN A 9 -9.02 -42.20 -35.99
CA GLN A 9 -9.37 -41.69 -37.34
C GLN A 9 -9.02 -40.17 -37.34
N SER A 10 -8.00 -39.63 -38.01
CA SER A 10 -7.56 -39.63 -39.42
C SER A 10 -8.59 -39.07 -40.40
N ARG A 11 -8.43 -37.79 -40.77
CA ARG A 11 -8.94 -37.23 -42.04
C ARG A 11 -8.11 -36.01 -42.49
N PRO A 12 -7.46 -36.06 -43.66
CA PRO A 12 -6.84 -34.92 -44.33
C PRO A 12 -7.75 -34.34 -45.42
N ASP A 13 -7.59 -33.05 -45.75
CA ASP A 13 -7.44 -32.55 -47.14
C ASP A 13 -7.29 -31.01 -47.19
N PRO A 14 -6.17 -30.48 -47.73
CA PRO A 14 -6.08 -29.12 -48.24
C PRO A 14 -6.11 -29.14 -49.78
N GLY A 15 -7.28 -28.83 -50.35
CA GLY A 15 -7.49 -28.74 -51.79
C GLY A 15 -7.08 -27.39 -52.39
N THR A 16 -5.98 -27.41 -53.13
CA THR A 16 -5.87 -26.96 -54.54
C THR A 16 -6.03 -25.48 -54.90
N VAL A 17 -4.87 -24.92 -55.26
CA VAL A 17 -4.61 -23.72 -56.07
C VAL A 17 -5.23 -23.85 -57.47
N THR A 18 -5.75 -22.75 -58.02
CA THR A 18 -5.82 -22.55 -59.47
C THR A 18 -5.31 -21.14 -59.81
N PRO A 19 -4.36 -21.00 -60.75
CA PRO A 19 -3.94 -19.71 -61.29
C PRO A 19 -4.72 -19.42 -62.57
N ASP A 20 -5.22 -18.19 -62.75
CA ASP A 20 -5.33 -17.65 -64.11
C ASP A 20 -5.58 -16.14 -64.16
N SER A 21 -5.09 -15.55 -65.25
CA SER A 21 -5.53 -14.30 -65.89
C SER A 21 -5.18 -12.96 -65.24
N GLU A 22 -3.90 -12.62 -65.42
CA GLU A 22 -3.46 -11.27 -65.78
C GLU A 22 -4.15 -10.80 -67.09
N GLN A 23 -4.29 -9.48 -67.21
CA GLN A 23 -4.57 -8.67 -68.40
C GLN A 23 -6.01 -8.30 -68.80
N GLU A 24 -6.27 -7.02 -68.54
CA GLU A 24 -6.88 -6.03 -69.43
C GLU A 24 -8.40 -5.87 -69.42
N ARG A 25 -8.84 -4.81 -68.70
CA ARG A 25 -9.69 -3.75 -69.27
C ARG A 25 -9.74 -2.50 -68.37
N ARG A 26 -8.97 -1.49 -68.81
CA ARG A 26 -9.37 -0.09 -69.03
C ARG A 26 -10.49 0.49 -68.14
N GLY A 27 -10.10 1.42 -67.27
CA GLY A 27 -10.68 2.76 -67.18
C GLY A 27 -12.07 2.92 -66.53
N SER A 28 -12.08 3.33 -65.26
CA SER A 28 -13.10 4.26 -64.75
C SER A 28 -12.52 5.08 -63.58
N PRO A 29 -12.20 6.37 -63.78
CA PRO A 29 -11.66 7.22 -62.73
C PRO A 29 -12.80 8.05 -62.12
N ASP A 30 -13.72 7.44 -61.37
CA ASP A 30 -14.74 8.17 -60.57
C ASP A 30 -15.46 7.27 -59.55
N ALA A 31 -14.69 6.57 -58.72
CA ALA A 31 -15.21 5.93 -57.51
C ALA A 31 -14.31 6.31 -56.34
N VAL A 32 -14.44 7.56 -55.89
CA VAL A 32 -13.87 8.00 -54.62
C VAL A 32 -14.53 7.18 -53.53
N ALA A 33 -13.79 6.18 -53.06
CA ALA A 33 -14.16 5.30 -51.97
C ALA A 33 -14.52 6.14 -50.73
N TYR A 34 -15.81 6.29 -50.47
CA TYR A 34 -16.32 6.81 -49.21
C TYR A 34 -16.12 5.73 -48.14
N ALA A 35 -14.87 5.53 -47.72
CA ALA A 35 -14.58 4.76 -46.53
C ALA A 35 -15.29 5.47 -45.36
N PRO A 36 -16.23 4.83 -44.64
CA PRO A 36 -16.85 5.45 -43.48
C PRO A 36 -15.73 5.72 -42.48
N GLN A 37 -15.40 7.00 -42.32
CA GLN A 37 -14.46 7.44 -41.29
C GLN A 37 -15.00 6.96 -39.96
N ARG A 38 -14.37 5.93 -39.38
CA ARG A 38 -14.63 5.53 -38.00
C ARG A 38 -14.41 6.79 -37.16
N PRO A 39 -15.45 7.33 -36.48
CA PRO A 39 -15.29 8.55 -35.70
C PRO A 39 -14.21 8.29 -34.65
N ALA A 40 -13.14 9.08 -34.69
CA ALA A 40 -12.06 8.98 -33.74
C ALA A 40 -12.62 9.02 -32.31
N PRO A 41 -12.18 8.11 -31.40
CA PRO A 41 -12.75 8.03 -30.06
C PRO A 41 -12.56 9.36 -29.31
N ARG A 42 -13.69 9.87 -28.82
CA ARG A 42 -13.86 11.18 -28.19
C ARG A 42 -13.10 11.27 -26.85
N LYS A 43 -11.97 11.97 -26.85
CA LYS A 43 -11.16 12.33 -25.66
C LYS A 43 -11.94 13.00 -24.52
N VAL A 44 -13.12 13.57 -24.80
CA VAL A 44 -13.96 14.27 -23.83
C VAL A 44 -14.65 13.31 -22.85
N HIS A 45 -15.03 12.10 -23.26
CA HIS A 45 -15.75 11.15 -22.39
C HIS A 45 -14.86 10.60 -21.26
N TYR A 46 -13.56 10.45 -21.50
CA TYR A 46 -12.61 9.95 -20.51
C TYR A 46 -12.54 10.86 -19.28
N ARG A 47 -12.48 12.19 -19.48
CA ARG A 47 -12.44 13.17 -18.38
C ARG A 47 -13.69 13.14 -17.51
N LYS A 48 -14.88 12.90 -18.10
CA LYS A 48 -16.14 12.81 -17.35
C LYS A 48 -16.22 11.52 -16.53
N SER A 49 -15.79 10.40 -17.10
CA SER A 49 -15.72 9.11 -16.41
C SER A 49 -14.78 9.20 -15.20
N GLU A 50 -13.59 9.76 -15.41
CA GLU A 50 -12.60 9.91 -14.35
C GLU A 50 -13.08 10.83 -13.22
N ARG A 51 -13.72 11.95 -13.58
CA ARG A 51 -14.34 12.83 -12.59
C ARG A 51 -15.38 12.10 -11.74
N THR A 52 -16.23 11.28 -12.36
CA THR A 52 -17.27 10.52 -11.63
C THR A 52 -16.63 9.49 -10.69
N ARG A 53 -15.53 8.86 -11.12
CA ARG A 53 -14.74 7.95 -10.29
C ARG A 53 -14.18 8.66 -9.05
N LEU A 54 -13.56 9.83 -9.23
CA LEU A 54 -13.06 10.66 -8.13
C LEU A 54 -14.18 11.11 -7.18
N GLU A 55 -15.35 11.49 -7.70
CA GLU A 55 -16.53 11.84 -6.89
C GLU A 55 -16.96 10.69 -5.95
N PHE A 56 -16.83 9.42 -6.39
CA PHE A 56 -17.07 8.27 -5.52
C PHE A 56 -15.96 8.05 -4.48
N LEU A 57 -14.69 8.27 -4.84
CA LEU A 57 -13.58 8.16 -3.88
C LEU A 57 -13.71 9.19 -2.76
N ASP A 58 -14.00 10.44 -3.11
CA ASP A 58 -14.22 11.54 -2.16
C ASP A 58 -15.43 11.25 -1.27
N ALA A 59 -16.51 10.70 -1.83
CA ALA A 59 -17.69 10.30 -1.08
C ALA A 59 -17.42 9.15 -0.10
N ALA A 60 -16.63 8.15 -0.52
CA ALA A 60 -16.22 7.03 0.33
C ALA A 60 -15.33 7.50 1.49
N GLU A 61 -14.36 8.38 1.22
CA GLU A 61 -13.52 8.99 2.24
C GLU A 61 -14.36 9.79 3.26
N THR A 62 -15.31 10.60 2.78
CA THR A 62 -16.21 11.35 3.66
C THR A 62 -17.13 10.42 4.45
N ALA A 63 -17.50 9.26 3.90
CA ALA A 63 -18.29 8.26 4.61
C ALA A 63 -17.50 7.61 5.75
N LEU A 64 -16.24 7.25 5.51
CA LEU A 64 -15.33 6.67 6.50
C LEU A 64 -15.04 7.61 7.68
N ALA A 65 -15.16 8.93 7.46
CA ALA A 65 -15.10 9.90 8.55
C ALA A 65 -16.30 9.85 9.50
N ALA A 66 -17.40 9.22 9.12
CA ALA A 66 -18.63 9.15 9.91
C ALA A 66 -18.93 7.76 10.47
N VAL A 67 -18.46 6.69 9.81
CA VAL A 67 -18.72 5.30 10.22
C VAL A 67 -17.46 4.46 10.02
N PRO A 68 -17.22 3.43 10.85
CA PRO A 68 -16.10 2.52 10.65
C PRO A 68 -16.26 1.69 9.35
N LEU A 69 -15.14 1.14 8.86
CA LEU A 69 -15.09 0.41 7.57
C LEU A 69 -16.09 -0.75 7.49
N ASN A 70 -16.31 -1.50 8.58
CA ASN A 70 -17.23 -2.63 8.64
C ASN A 70 -18.72 -2.22 8.56
N GLU A 71 -19.04 -0.95 8.79
CA GLU A 71 -20.39 -0.39 8.66
C GLU A 71 -20.60 0.39 7.36
N LEU A 72 -19.53 0.58 6.57
CA LEU A 72 -19.61 1.28 5.30
C LEU A 72 -20.37 0.45 4.27
N THR A 73 -21.25 1.09 3.49
CA THR A 73 -22.03 0.43 2.44
C THR A 73 -21.96 1.18 1.12
N VAL A 74 -22.17 0.46 0.00
CA VAL A 74 -22.27 1.08 -1.33
C VAL A 74 -23.37 2.15 -1.39
N GLU A 75 -24.48 1.94 -0.67
CA GLU A 75 -25.56 2.92 -0.56
C GLU A 75 -25.10 4.22 0.08
N ARG A 76 -24.40 4.15 1.22
CA ARG A 76 -23.84 5.31 1.92
C ARG A 76 -22.89 6.11 1.01
N VAL A 77 -22.08 5.41 0.22
CA VAL A 77 -21.16 6.03 -0.75
C VAL A 77 -21.95 6.71 -1.87
N CYS A 78 -22.97 6.04 -2.43
CA CYS A 78 -23.83 6.57 -3.48
C CYS A 78 -24.60 7.82 -3.03
N GLU A 79 -25.19 7.79 -1.83
CA GLU A 79 -25.91 8.91 -1.22
C GLU A 79 -24.99 10.12 -1.08
N ARG A 80 -23.79 9.93 -0.53
CA ARG A 80 -22.81 11.02 -0.37
C ARG A 80 -22.28 11.56 -1.70
N ALA A 81 -22.12 10.70 -2.70
CA ALA A 81 -21.72 11.12 -4.04
C ALA A 81 -22.85 11.82 -4.81
N GLY A 82 -24.10 11.72 -4.34
CA GLY A 82 -25.28 12.17 -5.08
C GLY A 82 -25.48 11.41 -6.39
N LYS A 83 -25.14 10.11 -6.44
CA LYS A 83 -25.22 9.26 -7.65
C LYS A 83 -26.02 8.00 -7.37
N SER A 84 -26.56 7.39 -8.44
CA SER A 84 -27.27 6.13 -8.34
C SER A 84 -26.32 4.94 -8.15
N ARG A 85 -26.81 3.84 -7.55
CA ARG A 85 -26.09 2.54 -7.51
C ARG A 85 -25.75 2.03 -8.91
N SER A 86 -26.62 2.25 -9.90
CA SER A 86 -26.32 1.88 -11.30
C SER A 86 -25.12 2.65 -11.85
N THR A 87 -24.94 3.91 -11.46
CA THR A 87 -23.75 4.70 -11.80
C THR A 87 -22.53 4.15 -11.09
N TYR A 88 -22.64 3.80 -9.81
CA TYR A 88 -21.55 3.19 -9.04
C TYR A 88 -21.01 1.91 -9.70
N TYR A 89 -21.91 0.96 -10.01
CA TYR A 89 -21.54 -0.32 -10.60
C TYR A 89 -20.98 -0.24 -12.03
N ARG A 90 -21.00 0.94 -12.68
CA ARG A 90 -20.26 1.17 -13.93
C ARG A 90 -18.78 1.46 -13.71
N HIS A 91 -18.40 1.82 -12.49
CA HIS A 91 -17.03 2.23 -12.12
C HIS A 91 -16.38 1.25 -11.14
N PHE A 92 -17.16 0.61 -10.28
CA PHE A 92 -16.69 -0.25 -9.20
C PHE A 92 -17.54 -1.50 -9.09
N ASP A 93 -16.90 -2.66 -8.99
CA ASP A 93 -17.60 -3.94 -8.87
C ASP A 93 -18.24 -4.10 -7.47
N ASP A 94 -17.53 -3.64 -6.43
CA ASP A 94 -17.92 -3.80 -5.04
C ASP A 94 -17.33 -2.69 -4.14
N LEU A 95 -17.56 -2.80 -2.83
CA LEU A 95 -17.02 -1.87 -1.84
C LEU A 95 -15.49 -2.02 -1.64
N PRO A 96 -14.92 -3.22 -1.51
CA PRO A 96 -13.46 -3.40 -1.46
C PRO A 96 -12.71 -2.74 -2.62
N ALA A 97 -13.23 -2.79 -3.85
CA ALA A 97 -12.65 -2.16 -5.03
C ALA A 97 -12.53 -0.63 -4.89
N VAL A 98 -13.58 0.03 -4.38
CA VAL A 98 -13.52 1.49 -4.16
C VAL A 98 -12.56 1.87 -3.03
N ILE A 99 -12.47 1.06 -1.97
CA ILE A 99 -11.53 1.27 -0.86
C ILE A 99 -10.08 1.06 -1.32
N ARG A 100 -9.82 0.00 -2.08
CA ARG A 100 -8.51 -0.28 -2.67
C ARG A 100 -8.04 0.89 -3.52
N GLU A 101 -8.92 1.39 -4.38
CA GLU A 101 -8.58 2.52 -5.23
C GLU A 101 -8.42 3.83 -4.44
N LEU A 102 -9.26 4.09 -3.44
CA LEU A 102 -9.11 5.26 -2.58
C LEU A 102 -7.71 5.29 -1.94
N ILE A 103 -7.29 4.18 -1.32
CA ILE A 103 -5.96 4.06 -0.71
C ILE A 103 -4.86 4.28 -1.75
N ARG A 104 -4.95 3.62 -2.92
CA ARG A 104 -3.96 3.77 -4.00
C ARG A 104 -3.88 5.20 -4.52
N THR A 105 -5.02 5.86 -4.68
CA THR A 105 -5.11 7.22 -5.24
C THR A 105 -4.48 8.23 -4.28
N ARG A 106 -4.79 8.17 -2.97
CA ARG A 106 -4.17 9.05 -1.98
C ARG A 106 -2.68 8.74 -1.78
N HIS A 107 -2.30 7.47 -1.85
CA HIS A 107 -0.90 7.07 -1.76
C HIS A 107 -0.07 7.49 -2.97
N ALA A 108 -0.62 7.46 -4.18
CA ALA A 108 0.10 7.85 -5.39
C ALA A 108 0.57 9.32 -5.35
N VAL A 109 -0.22 10.22 -4.78
CA VAL A 109 0.16 11.63 -4.58
C VAL A 109 1.39 11.73 -3.67
N PHE A 110 1.35 11.03 -2.52
CA PHE A 110 2.48 10.97 -1.61
C PHE A 110 3.74 10.38 -2.26
N ILE A 111 3.61 9.28 -3.00
CA ILE A 111 4.73 8.60 -3.65
C ILE A 111 5.37 9.43 -4.76
N ALA A 112 4.58 10.18 -5.52
CA ALA A 112 5.13 11.05 -6.56
C ALA A 112 6.05 12.14 -5.98
N GLU A 113 5.79 12.58 -4.74
CA GLU A 113 6.56 13.64 -4.09
C GLU A 113 7.80 13.14 -3.33
N ILE A 114 7.87 11.86 -2.96
CA ILE A 114 8.96 11.30 -2.15
C ILE A 114 10.16 10.82 -2.97
N GLU A 115 10.26 11.14 -4.26
CA GLU A 115 11.47 10.75 -5.02
C GLU A 115 12.70 11.54 -4.54
N PRO A 116 13.88 10.89 -4.37
CA PRO A 116 15.11 11.58 -4.01
C PRO A 116 15.50 12.61 -5.07
N LYS A 117 15.92 13.80 -4.63
CA LYS A 117 16.48 14.80 -5.54
C LYS A 117 17.94 14.49 -5.81
N ALA A 118 18.45 14.87 -6.99
CA ALA A 118 19.85 14.68 -7.33
C ALA A 118 20.75 15.40 -6.30
N GLY A 119 21.67 14.65 -5.68
CA GLY A 119 22.59 15.16 -4.66
C GLY A 119 21.96 15.44 -3.29
N GLU A 120 20.71 15.03 -3.06
CA GLU A 120 20.05 15.21 -1.76
C GLU A 120 20.74 14.39 -0.67
N HIS A 121 20.94 14.99 0.49
CA HIS A 121 21.46 14.27 1.66
C HIS A 121 20.38 13.36 2.24
N LEU A 122 20.75 12.21 2.83
CA LEU A 122 19.76 11.27 3.38
C LEU A 122 18.90 11.94 4.46
N GLU A 123 19.51 12.75 5.33
CA GLU A 123 18.81 13.46 6.39
C GLU A 123 17.70 14.36 5.84
N ASP A 124 18.02 15.19 4.83
CA ASP A 124 17.05 16.06 4.17
C ASP A 124 15.94 15.27 3.50
N PHE A 125 16.31 14.16 2.85
CA PHE A 125 15.37 13.24 2.23
C PHE A 125 14.38 12.64 3.26
N LEU A 126 14.90 12.14 4.39
CA LEU A 126 14.07 11.53 5.44
C LEU A 126 13.15 12.56 6.08
N ARG A 127 13.67 13.75 6.44
CA ARG A 127 12.87 14.84 7.02
C ARG A 127 11.74 15.25 6.08
N ARG A 128 12.05 15.47 4.80
CA ARG A 128 11.05 15.77 3.77
C ARG A 128 10.03 14.65 3.60
N GLY A 129 10.47 13.39 3.58
CA GLY A 129 9.59 12.23 3.47
C GLY A 129 8.61 12.11 4.64
N ILE A 130 9.06 12.38 5.85
CA ILE A 130 8.23 12.34 7.06
C ILE A 130 7.27 13.52 7.10
N ASP A 131 7.70 14.72 6.69
CA ASP A 131 6.80 15.88 6.55
C ASP A 131 5.71 15.63 5.51
N LEU A 132 6.05 15.00 4.38
CA LEU A 132 5.09 14.56 3.36
C LEU A 132 4.11 13.54 3.91
N LEU A 133 4.61 12.54 4.63
CA LEU A 133 3.78 11.52 5.25
C LEU A 133 2.84 12.15 6.27
N HIS A 134 3.36 13.00 7.14
CA HIS A 134 2.57 13.71 8.14
C HIS A 134 1.46 14.56 7.50
N ARG A 135 1.77 15.35 6.45
CA ARG A 135 0.76 16.11 5.70
C ARG A 135 -0.32 15.22 5.08
N SER A 136 0.08 14.08 4.53
CA SER A 136 -0.84 13.09 3.99
C SER A 136 -1.78 12.53 5.08
N TRP A 137 -1.26 12.29 6.29
CA TRP A 137 -2.08 11.90 7.44
C TRP A 137 -3.00 13.02 7.94
N GLN A 138 -2.57 14.28 7.89
CA GLN A 138 -3.42 15.43 8.22
C GLN A 138 -4.59 15.58 7.25
N GLN A 139 -4.33 15.38 5.96
CA GLN A 139 -5.33 15.54 4.90
C GLN A 139 -6.29 14.37 4.81
N HIS A 140 -5.80 13.14 4.99
CA HIS A 140 -6.54 11.91 4.72
C HIS A 140 -6.49 10.91 5.90
N PRO A 141 -6.73 11.33 7.16
CA PRO A 141 -6.49 10.47 8.33
C PRO A 141 -7.30 9.17 8.26
N GLN A 142 -8.56 9.26 7.82
CA GLN A 142 -9.45 8.10 7.75
C GLN A 142 -9.05 7.11 6.67
N VAL A 143 -8.41 7.54 5.59
CA VAL A 143 -7.89 6.63 4.55
C VAL A 143 -6.77 5.77 5.13
N TRP A 144 -5.85 6.37 5.87
CA TRP A 144 -4.73 5.64 6.47
C TRP A 144 -5.14 4.76 7.64
N LEU A 145 -6.09 5.21 8.47
CA LEU A 145 -6.70 4.35 9.49
C LEU A 145 -7.43 3.16 8.86
N THR A 146 -8.19 3.40 7.78
CA THR A 146 -8.86 2.35 7.02
C THR A 146 -7.86 1.33 6.45
N ALA A 147 -6.72 1.78 5.93
CA ALA A 147 -5.67 0.90 5.42
C ALA A 147 -5.11 -0.07 6.49
N LEU A 148 -5.06 0.38 7.75
CA LEU A 148 -4.65 -0.44 8.90
C LEU A 148 -5.76 -1.39 9.38
N ASP A 149 -7.01 -1.00 9.18
CA ASP A 149 -8.19 -1.77 9.59
C ASP A 149 -8.72 -2.70 8.48
N LEU A 150 -8.02 -2.85 7.36
CA LEU A 150 -8.47 -3.67 6.22
C LEU A 150 -8.79 -5.12 6.60
N HIS A 151 -8.11 -5.68 7.60
CA HIS A 151 -8.36 -7.04 8.10
C HIS A 151 -9.82 -7.31 8.50
N VAL A 152 -10.61 -6.28 8.83
CA VAL A 152 -12.05 -6.42 9.14
C VAL A 152 -12.89 -6.89 7.95
N LEU A 153 -12.35 -6.78 6.72
CA LEU A 153 -12.97 -7.29 5.48
C LEU A 153 -12.62 -8.77 5.19
N GLY A 154 -12.01 -9.48 6.13
CA GLY A 154 -11.65 -10.89 5.98
C GLY A 154 -10.47 -11.13 5.02
N ASP A 155 -10.57 -12.18 4.21
CA ASP A 155 -9.49 -12.62 3.31
C ASP A 155 -9.12 -11.56 2.27
N GLU A 156 -10.10 -10.88 1.69
CA GLU A 156 -9.85 -9.81 0.72
C GLU A 156 -9.17 -8.61 1.38
N GLY A 157 -9.63 -8.22 2.56
CA GLY A 157 -9.00 -7.20 3.37
C GLY A 157 -7.53 -7.50 3.68
N SER A 158 -7.24 -8.75 4.05
CA SER A 158 -5.87 -9.20 4.33
C SER A 158 -4.97 -9.12 3.09
N ARG A 159 -5.49 -9.45 1.90
CA ARG A 159 -4.75 -9.28 0.64
C ARG A 159 -4.48 -7.81 0.34
N MET A 160 -5.47 -6.95 0.52
CA MET A 160 -5.31 -5.50 0.33
C MET A 160 -4.29 -4.91 1.32
N GLN A 161 -4.28 -5.39 2.57
CA GLN A 161 -3.30 -4.98 3.57
C GLN A 161 -1.88 -5.42 3.18
N ALA A 162 -1.72 -6.63 2.64
CA ALA A 162 -0.44 -7.11 2.13
C ALA A 162 0.03 -6.28 0.92
N GLU A 163 -0.86 -5.96 -0.03
CA GLU A 163 -0.56 -5.08 -1.16
C GLU A 163 -0.13 -3.68 -0.69
N TRP A 164 -0.85 -3.10 0.27
CA TRP A 164 -0.51 -1.79 0.84
C TRP A 164 0.85 -1.83 1.56
N THR A 165 1.10 -2.87 2.36
CA THR A 165 2.38 -3.07 3.06
C THR A 165 3.53 -3.20 2.06
N HIS A 166 3.35 -4.00 1.00
CA HIS A 166 4.34 -4.13 -0.06
C HIS A 166 4.61 -2.79 -0.75
N MET A 167 3.56 -2.01 -1.03
CA MET A 167 3.67 -0.68 -1.63
C MET A 167 4.43 0.31 -0.74
N LEU A 168 4.31 0.22 0.59
CA LEU A 168 5.13 0.98 1.53
C LEU A 168 6.60 0.56 1.50
N LEU A 169 6.86 -0.74 1.44
CA LEU A 169 8.20 -1.32 1.48
C LEU A 169 8.94 -1.24 0.13
N GLU A 170 8.23 -1.03 -0.98
CA GLU A 170 8.83 -0.92 -2.33
C GLU A 170 9.94 0.15 -2.40
N LYS A 171 9.90 1.17 -1.54
CA LYS A 171 10.87 2.26 -1.51
C LYS A 171 12.13 1.93 -0.69
N THR A 172 12.13 0.89 0.15
CA THR A 172 13.27 0.59 1.04
C THR A 172 14.60 0.42 0.29
N PRO A 173 14.69 -0.22 -0.90
CA PRO A 173 15.98 -0.37 -1.58
C PRO A 173 16.55 0.97 -2.06
N ARG A 174 15.68 1.91 -2.43
CA ARG A 174 16.11 3.26 -2.85
C ARG A 174 16.63 4.09 -1.68
N ILE A 175 15.96 4.04 -0.53
CA ILE A 175 16.42 4.71 0.69
C ILE A 175 17.75 4.10 1.16
N ALA A 176 17.87 2.77 1.10
CA ALA A 176 19.12 2.08 1.42
C ALA A 176 20.26 2.48 0.47
N ALA A 177 19.98 2.61 -0.83
CA ALA A 177 20.96 3.09 -1.81
C ALA A 177 21.40 4.53 -1.52
N LEU A 178 20.45 5.42 -1.21
CA LEU A 178 20.76 6.80 -0.83
C LEU A 178 21.64 6.86 0.42
N ALA A 179 21.31 6.08 1.44
CA ALA A 179 22.07 5.99 2.68
C ALA A 179 23.51 5.50 2.47
N ARG A 180 23.71 4.51 1.60
CA ARG A 180 25.07 4.04 1.23
C ARG A 180 25.88 5.11 0.50
N ASN A 181 25.24 5.86 -0.39
CA ASN A 181 25.91 6.89 -1.19
C ASN A 181 26.29 8.13 -0.36
N THR A 182 25.52 8.44 0.69
CA THR A 182 25.82 9.57 1.59
C THR A 182 26.76 9.20 2.72
N HIS A 183 26.88 7.92 3.09
CA HIS A 183 27.63 7.55 4.28
C HIS A 183 28.53 6.31 4.10
N TYR A 184 29.84 6.53 4.10
CA TYR A 184 30.84 5.48 3.87
C TYR A 184 30.79 4.32 4.88
N LYS A 185 30.41 4.57 6.15
CA LYS A 185 30.29 3.50 7.16
C LYS A 185 29.09 2.56 6.93
N LEU A 186 28.08 3.01 6.17
CA LEU A 186 26.93 2.17 5.82
C LEU A 186 27.18 1.35 4.56
N ALA A 187 28.14 1.77 3.72
CA ALA A 187 28.55 1.02 2.54
C ALA A 187 29.09 -0.38 2.86
N SER A 188 29.60 -0.60 4.07
CA SER A 188 30.14 -1.90 4.51
C SER A 188 29.10 -2.84 5.13
N ARG A 189 27.84 -2.42 5.31
CA ARG A 189 26.79 -3.30 5.86
C ARG A 189 26.13 -4.13 4.75
N PRO A 190 25.72 -5.38 5.05
CA PRO A 190 24.92 -6.18 4.13
C PRO A 190 23.64 -5.43 3.69
N PRO A 191 23.31 -5.36 2.38
CA PRO A 191 22.17 -4.59 1.88
C PRO A 191 20.83 -5.00 2.49
N ASP A 192 20.61 -6.30 2.66
CA ASP A 192 19.42 -6.92 3.22
C ASP A 192 19.11 -6.43 4.64
N ARG A 193 20.13 -6.29 5.49
CA ARG A 193 19.95 -5.81 6.86
C ARG A 193 19.57 -4.33 6.93
N LEU A 194 20.15 -3.50 6.07
CA LEU A 194 19.83 -2.07 6.03
C LEU A 194 18.40 -1.86 5.50
N GLU A 195 18.02 -2.58 4.45
CA GLU A 195 16.66 -2.53 3.89
C GLU A 195 15.61 -3.00 4.90
N GLY A 196 15.88 -4.08 5.64
CA GLY A 196 15.01 -4.56 6.72
C GLY A 196 14.80 -3.51 7.82
N ARG A 197 15.88 -2.87 8.29
CA ARG A 197 15.80 -1.79 9.30
C ARG A 197 14.99 -0.59 8.82
N ILE A 198 15.22 -0.16 7.58
CA ILE A 198 14.47 0.95 6.98
C ILE A 198 13.00 0.57 6.85
N GLY A 199 12.69 -0.65 6.40
CA GLY A 199 11.33 -1.15 6.31
C GLY A 199 10.62 -1.17 7.66
N ASN A 200 11.27 -1.70 8.69
CA ASN A 200 10.75 -1.72 10.07
C ASN A 200 10.49 -0.30 10.60
N TRP A 201 11.40 0.64 10.34
CA TRP A 201 11.23 2.04 10.73
C TRP A 201 10.05 2.70 10.00
N LEU A 202 9.90 2.49 8.69
CA LEU A 202 8.76 3.02 7.93
C LEU A 202 7.44 2.51 8.50
N LEU A 203 7.31 1.19 8.70
CA LEU A 203 6.11 0.60 9.31
C LEU A 203 5.85 1.16 10.71
N GLY A 204 6.88 1.24 11.55
CA GLY A 204 6.79 1.83 12.88
C GLY A 204 6.30 3.28 12.87
N THR A 205 6.76 4.08 11.89
CA THR A 205 6.32 5.47 11.69
C THR A 205 4.83 5.55 11.37
N TYR A 206 4.33 4.68 10.48
CA TYR A 206 2.90 4.59 10.18
C TYR A 206 2.07 4.21 11.42
N PHE A 207 2.53 3.26 12.24
CA PHE A 207 1.85 2.89 13.49
C PHE A 207 1.83 4.02 14.53
N VAL A 208 2.91 4.80 14.62
CA VAL A 208 2.97 5.97 15.50
C VAL A 208 1.95 7.02 15.05
N PHE A 209 1.88 7.31 13.75
CA PHE A 209 0.84 8.21 13.24
C PHE A 209 -0.56 7.63 13.47
N ALA A 210 -0.81 6.36 13.20
CA ALA A 210 -2.10 5.74 13.50
C ALA A 210 -2.54 5.95 14.95
N THR A 211 -1.60 5.78 15.89
CA THR A 211 -1.84 5.99 17.32
C THR A 211 -2.18 7.46 17.60
N LEU A 212 -1.36 8.38 17.09
CA LEU A 212 -1.55 9.82 17.25
C LEU A 212 -2.88 10.32 16.68
N TYR A 213 -3.30 9.79 15.53
CA TYR A 213 -4.54 10.21 14.87
C TYR A 213 -5.79 9.53 15.44
N ARG A 214 -5.63 8.42 16.19
CA ARG A 214 -6.70 7.81 16.97
C ARG A 214 -6.92 8.50 18.32
N SER A 215 -5.87 9.03 18.95
CA SER A 215 -5.97 9.66 20.26
C SER A 215 -6.60 11.06 20.20
N PRO A 216 -7.43 11.42 21.21
CA PRO A 216 -7.93 12.78 21.36
C PRO A 216 -6.79 13.73 21.78
N GLY A 217 -6.62 14.85 21.07
CA GLY A 217 -5.60 15.88 21.36
C GLY A 217 -4.49 16.00 20.32
N ARG A 218 -4.82 16.48 19.11
CA ARG A 218 -3.92 16.57 17.95
C ARG A 218 -2.80 17.61 18.06
N GLU A 219 -2.78 18.41 19.12
CA GLU A 219 -1.82 19.52 19.28
C GLU A 219 -0.38 19.04 19.51
N THR A 220 -0.16 17.78 19.90
CA THR A 220 1.18 17.20 20.13
C THR A 220 1.82 16.54 18.91
N VAL A 221 1.18 16.54 17.74
CA VAL A 221 1.64 15.74 16.59
C VAL A 221 2.97 16.29 16.03
N THR A 222 3.17 17.60 15.94
CA THR A 222 4.37 18.21 15.34
C THR A 222 5.66 17.86 16.08
N ALA A 223 5.66 17.94 17.42
CA ALA A 223 6.84 17.56 18.22
C ALA A 223 7.19 16.07 18.04
N GLN A 224 6.20 15.23 17.70
CA GLN A 224 6.40 13.80 17.49
C GLN A 224 6.90 13.46 16.07
N VAL A 225 6.72 14.36 15.10
CA VAL A 225 7.25 14.26 13.73
C VAL A 225 8.78 14.43 13.74
N ASP A 226 9.30 15.41 14.48
CA ASP A 226 10.74 15.59 14.67
C ASP A 226 11.35 14.33 15.33
N ASP A 227 10.75 13.84 16.42
CA ASP A 227 11.15 12.58 17.07
C ASP A 227 11.15 11.38 16.09
N GLN A 228 10.21 11.30 15.13
CA GLN A 228 10.21 10.21 14.13
C GLN A 228 11.34 10.33 13.11
N THR A 229 11.71 11.56 12.78
CA THR A 229 12.82 11.87 11.87
C THR A 229 14.14 11.45 12.45
N ASP A 230 14.40 11.83 13.70
CA ASP A 230 15.63 11.47 14.39
C ASP A 230 15.76 9.95 14.52
N LEU A 231 14.64 9.24 14.72
CA LEU A 231 14.61 7.77 14.72
C LEU A 231 14.84 7.14 13.36
N GLY A 232 14.41 7.78 12.27
CA GLY A 232 14.68 7.30 10.92
C GLY A 232 16.15 7.42 10.56
N ILE A 233 16.75 8.55 10.92
CA ILE A 233 18.18 8.80 10.81
C ILE A 233 18.95 7.72 11.59
N LEU A 234 18.55 7.49 12.84
CA LEU A 234 19.09 6.44 13.69
C LEU A 234 18.90 5.01 13.14
N ALA A 235 17.72 4.68 12.61
CA ALA A 235 17.43 3.37 12.03
C ALA A 235 18.32 3.09 10.81
N CYS A 236 18.61 4.11 10.01
CA CYS A 236 19.60 4.07 8.94
C CYS A 236 21.04 3.91 9.43
N GLY A 237 21.29 3.93 10.74
CA GLY A 237 22.62 3.73 11.34
C GLY A 237 23.47 5.01 11.40
N PHE A 238 22.83 6.18 11.30
CA PHE A 238 23.48 7.44 11.62
C PHE A 238 23.50 7.61 13.14
N GLU A 239 24.59 8.14 13.69
CA GLU A 239 24.57 8.68 15.04
C GLU A 239 24.27 10.19 14.94
N PRO A 240 23.08 10.66 15.31
CA PRO A 240 22.86 12.06 15.57
C PRO A 240 23.90 12.52 16.59
N GLY A 241 24.48 13.71 16.39
CA GLY A 241 25.44 14.28 17.32
C GLY A 241 24.94 14.40 18.78
N ARG A 242 23.64 14.17 19.04
CA ARG A 242 23.04 14.04 20.39
C ARG A 242 21.82 13.12 20.37
N VAL A 243 22.00 11.83 20.65
CA VAL A 243 20.87 10.91 20.90
C VAL A 243 20.44 11.05 22.36
N SER A 244 19.19 11.43 22.62
CA SER A 244 18.61 11.47 23.96
C SER A 244 18.46 10.06 24.55
N ALA A 245 18.28 9.96 25.87
CA ALA A 245 18.03 8.68 26.53
C ALA A 245 16.76 7.97 26.02
N ARG A 246 15.77 8.75 25.60
CA ARG A 246 14.50 8.28 25.00
C ARG A 246 14.73 7.62 23.65
N GLU A 247 15.60 8.19 22.82
CA GLU A 247 15.95 7.62 21.51
C GLU A 247 16.84 6.38 21.62
N ARG A 248 17.75 6.33 22.61
CA ARG A 248 18.52 5.11 22.92
C ARG A 248 17.62 3.94 23.33
N ALA A 249 16.60 4.18 24.14
CA ALA A 249 15.65 3.13 24.52
C ALA A 249 14.82 2.63 23.32
N ARG A 250 14.57 3.51 22.34
CA ARG A 250 13.81 3.19 21.14
C ARG A 250 14.65 2.45 20.09
N LEU A 251 15.95 2.73 20.01
CA LEU A 251 16.93 1.91 19.28
C LEU A 251 17.01 0.49 19.81
N ALA A 252 17.09 0.33 21.13
CA ALA A 252 17.10 -0.99 21.77
C ALA A 252 15.82 -1.80 21.45
N PHE A 253 14.68 -1.12 21.27
CA PHE A 253 13.44 -1.76 20.80
C PHE A 253 13.56 -2.25 19.35
N LEU A 254 14.12 -1.44 18.45
CA LEU A 254 14.29 -1.81 17.04
C LEU A 254 15.30 -2.95 16.88
N ASP A 255 16.44 -2.90 17.57
CA ASP A 255 17.44 -3.97 17.55
C ASP A 255 16.87 -5.28 18.16
N ALA A 256 16.02 -5.19 19.18
CA ALA A 256 15.31 -6.34 19.73
C ALA A 256 14.26 -6.90 18.74
N ALA A 257 13.59 -6.05 17.97
CA ALA A 257 12.66 -6.48 16.93
C ALA A 257 13.38 -7.17 15.76
N ASP A 258 14.53 -6.64 15.32
CA ASP A 258 15.38 -7.24 14.29
C ASP A 258 15.93 -8.60 14.72
N ALA A 259 16.41 -8.72 15.97
CA ALA A 259 16.87 -10.00 16.53
C ALA A 259 15.75 -11.04 16.57
N LEU A 260 14.51 -10.61 16.87
CA LEU A 260 13.33 -11.47 16.86
C LEU A 260 12.93 -11.88 15.45
N ALA A 261 13.02 -10.97 14.47
CA ALA A 261 12.69 -11.26 13.08
C ALA A 261 13.68 -12.25 12.43
N ALA A 262 14.94 -12.26 12.87
CA ALA A 262 15.95 -13.21 12.41
C ALA A 262 15.66 -14.67 12.83
N ASP A 263 14.88 -14.87 13.90
CA ASP A 263 14.49 -16.19 14.40
C ASP A 263 13.18 -16.72 13.77
N VAL A 264 12.49 -15.92 12.95
CA VAL A 264 11.24 -16.32 12.29
C VAL A 264 11.54 -16.78 10.85
N PRO A 265 11.16 -18.01 10.45
CA PRO A 265 11.36 -18.49 9.08
C PRO A 265 10.73 -17.53 8.07
N SER A 266 11.51 -17.11 7.08
CA SER A 266 11.09 -16.19 6.02
C SER A 266 9.91 -16.79 5.23
N GLY A 267 8.69 -16.32 5.49
CA GLY A 267 7.50 -16.72 4.74
C GLY A 267 6.15 -16.56 5.43
N GLU A 268 6.11 -16.47 6.77
CA GLU A 268 4.84 -16.51 7.52
C GLU A 268 4.75 -15.49 8.66
N LEU A 269 5.27 -14.27 8.52
CA LEU A 269 4.96 -13.23 9.51
C LEU A 269 3.56 -12.68 9.23
N THR A 270 2.57 -13.24 9.91
CA THR A 270 1.23 -12.66 9.92
C THR A 270 1.25 -11.32 10.67
N VAL A 271 0.38 -10.38 10.30
CA VAL A 271 0.20 -9.11 11.04
C VAL A 271 -0.09 -9.37 12.53
N ALA A 272 -0.76 -10.49 12.84
CA ALA A 272 -1.00 -10.93 14.22
C ALA A 272 0.31 -11.27 14.97
N GLU A 273 1.31 -11.84 14.31
CA GLU A 273 2.62 -12.13 14.91
C GLU A 273 3.48 -10.87 15.05
N ILE A 274 3.43 -9.97 14.08
CA ILE A 274 4.03 -8.63 14.18
C ILE A 274 3.43 -7.88 15.39
N CYS A 275 2.11 -7.92 15.56
CA CYS A 275 1.40 -7.34 16.71
C CYS A 275 1.70 -8.07 18.05
N ARG A 276 1.81 -9.41 18.05
CA ARG A 276 2.17 -10.22 19.23
C ARG A 276 3.63 -9.99 19.65
N HIS A 277 4.53 -9.76 18.70
CA HIS A 277 5.92 -9.43 18.96
C HIS A 277 6.09 -7.97 19.38
N ALA A 278 5.36 -7.05 18.76
CA ALA A 278 5.22 -5.68 19.24
C ALA A 278 4.75 -5.67 20.71
N ARG A 279 3.78 -6.51 21.12
CA ARG A 279 3.36 -6.72 22.54
C ARG A 279 4.51 -7.07 23.49
N LYS A 280 5.39 -8.02 23.14
CA LYS A 280 6.54 -8.39 24.00
C LYS A 280 7.50 -7.21 24.18
N SER A 281 7.78 -6.49 23.10
CA SER A 281 8.61 -5.29 23.10
C SER A 281 7.89 -4.07 23.71
N THR A 282 6.56 -4.12 23.84
CA THR A 282 5.74 -3.10 24.51
C THR A 282 6.08 -3.02 26.00
N THR A 283 6.59 -4.07 26.65
CA THR A 283 7.05 -4.02 28.05
C THR A 283 8.20 -3.02 28.25
N THR A 284 9.09 -2.91 27.26
CA THR A 284 10.18 -1.91 27.21
C THR A 284 9.66 -0.52 26.83
N PHE A 285 8.69 -0.47 25.90
CA PHE A 285 7.98 0.77 25.55
C PHE A 285 7.17 1.35 26.74
N HIS A 286 6.62 0.47 27.60
CA HIS A 286 5.82 0.77 28.80
C HIS A 286 6.60 1.58 29.84
N ARG A 287 7.94 1.41 29.91
CA ARG A 287 8.82 2.19 30.79
C ARG A 287 9.12 3.59 30.26
N CYS A 288 9.09 3.78 28.93
CA CYS A 288 9.52 5.03 28.30
C CYS A 288 8.36 5.98 27.99
N PHE A 289 7.13 5.49 27.89
CA PHE A 289 5.96 6.27 27.47
C PHE A 289 4.69 5.92 28.28
N PRO A 290 4.54 6.41 29.53
CA PRO A 290 3.45 5.98 30.43
C PRO A 290 2.06 6.47 30.03
N GLY A 291 1.95 7.51 29.17
CA GLY A 291 0.69 8.21 28.88
C GLY A 291 -0.07 7.74 27.64
N GLY A 292 0.63 7.36 26.57
CA GLY A 292 0.00 7.11 25.26
C GLY A 292 -0.66 5.74 25.07
N LEU A 293 -0.43 4.79 25.99
CA LEU A 293 -0.81 3.38 25.79
C LEU A 293 -2.05 2.90 26.55
N ARG A 294 -2.74 3.76 27.31
CA ARG A 294 -3.97 3.33 28.00
C ARG A 294 -5.05 2.90 26.98
N GLU A 295 -5.11 3.58 25.84
CA GLU A 295 -6.00 3.29 24.71
C GLU A 295 -5.51 2.09 23.88
N LEU A 296 -4.19 1.98 23.64
CA LEU A 296 -3.60 0.89 22.85
C LEU A 296 -3.63 -0.45 23.60
N ARG A 297 -3.51 -0.43 24.93
CA ARG A 297 -3.74 -1.61 25.78
C ARG A 297 -5.17 -2.10 25.69
N GLY A 298 -6.16 -1.21 25.63
CA GLY A 298 -7.56 -1.59 25.38
C GLY A 298 -7.77 -2.29 24.03
N VAL A 299 -7.12 -1.79 22.98
CA VAL A 299 -7.14 -2.40 21.63
C VAL A 299 -6.43 -3.76 21.60
N LEU A 300 -5.33 -3.90 22.34
CA LEU A 300 -4.58 -5.16 22.43
C LEU A 300 -5.28 -6.19 23.33
N ASP A 301 -5.89 -5.77 24.44
CA ASP A 301 -6.61 -6.65 25.36
C ASP A 301 -7.94 -7.18 24.74
N ALA A 302 -8.46 -6.51 23.70
CA ALA A 302 -9.63 -6.96 22.93
C ALA A 302 -9.33 -8.12 21.95
N VAL A 303 -8.06 -8.45 21.70
CA VAL A 303 -7.69 -9.62 20.88
C VAL A 303 -7.50 -10.83 21.82
N PRO A 304 -8.28 -11.92 21.66
CA PRO A 304 -8.20 -13.08 22.54
C PRO A 304 -6.78 -13.65 22.59
N ALA A 305 -6.26 -13.88 23.80
CA ALA A 305 -4.93 -14.46 24.01
C ALA A 305 -4.79 -15.86 23.38
N ASP A 306 -5.93 -16.53 23.17
CA ASP A 306 -6.02 -17.94 22.76
C ASP A 306 -6.53 -18.11 21.32
N ALA A 307 -6.45 -17.07 20.48
CA ALA A 307 -6.83 -17.21 19.07
C ALA A 307 -5.98 -18.33 18.40
N PRO A 308 -6.60 -19.39 17.87
CA PRO A 308 -5.86 -20.54 17.35
C PRO A 308 -5.00 -20.12 16.16
N ALA A 309 -3.77 -20.66 16.09
CA ALA A 309 -2.91 -20.49 14.92
C ALA A 309 -3.67 -20.95 13.66
N PRO A 310 -3.61 -20.20 12.54
CA PRO A 310 -4.25 -20.62 11.30
C PRO A 310 -3.70 -21.99 10.91
N ALA A 311 -4.60 -22.94 10.68
CA ALA A 311 -4.23 -24.30 10.30
C ALA A 311 -3.33 -24.26 9.05
N ALA A 312 -2.14 -24.84 9.16
CA ALA A 312 -1.23 -25.01 8.04
C ALA A 312 -1.99 -25.73 6.91
N ARG A 313 -2.19 -25.02 5.79
CA ARG A 313 -2.82 -25.60 4.60
C ARG A 313 -1.85 -26.64 4.03
N ARG A 314 -2.27 -27.91 4.00
CA ARG A 314 -1.61 -28.99 3.26
C ARG A 314 -1.85 -28.84 1.76
#